data_AF-A0A522RWL5-F1
#
_entry.id   AF-A0A522RWL5-F1
#
_cell.length_a   1.000
_cell.length_b   1.000
_cell.length_c   1.000
_cell.angle_alpha   90.00
_cell.angle_beta   90.00
_cell.angle_gamma   90.00
#
_symmetry.space_group_name_H-M   'P 1'
#
loop_
_entity.id
_entity.type
_entity.pdbx_description
1 polymer ?
#
loop_
_entity_poly.entity_id
_entity_poly.type
_entity_poly.pdbx_seq_one_letter_code
_entity_poly.pdbx_strand_id
1 'polypeptide(L)'
;MLKPISALLNSDQRFDAVVVTEPSGVVRPMSQVDLHAMVAPLELPDTVPAGVRDEFDVGRNAFVYSWFCYEFTTLAERHSFATLELALRLRLDAAPPGTTRSPGLRKLLKSAVVNGYLKREKYSAPPSFGGECVCILDAIPMLRDHLSHGNPHLLPQGSIESMRLCREVICDLFESKS
;
A
#
# COMPACT_ATOMS: atom_id res chain seq x y z
N MET A 1 5.24 21.40 6.80
CA MET A 1 5.44 22.47 7.80
C MET A 1 4.73 22.04 9.08
N LEU A 2 5.37 22.11 10.24
CA LEU A 2 4.72 21.71 11.50
C LEU A 2 3.57 22.67 11.80
N LYS A 3 2.36 22.14 12.01
CA LYS A 3 1.18 22.96 12.34
C LYS A 3 1.31 23.55 13.75
N PRO A 4 0.81 24.78 14.00
CA PRO A 4 0.66 25.28 15.36
C PRO A 4 -0.38 24.44 16.12
N ILE A 5 -0.25 24.38 17.45
CA ILE A 5 -1.13 23.57 18.30
C ILE A 5 -2.62 23.91 18.12
N SER A 6 -2.94 25.18 17.86
CA SER A 6 -4.32 25.65 17.63
C SER A 6 -4.94 25.18 16.33
N ALA A 7 -4.15 24.72 15.36
CA ALA A 7 -4.63 24.28 14.05
C ALA A 7 -4.40 22.77 13.80
N LEU A 8 -3.96 22.03 14.83
CA LEU A 8 -3.55 20.63 14.70
C LEU A 8 -4.69 19.71 14.24
N LEU A 9 -5.93 20.04 14.63
CA LEU A 9 -7.15 19.32 14.27
C LEU A 9 -7.89 19.92 13.06
N ASN A 10 -7.35 20.97 12.45
CA ASN A 10 -7.91 21.47 11.20
C ASN A 10 -7.44 20.58 10.05
N SER A 11 -8.27 20.45 9.01
CA SER A 11 -7.87 19.77 7.77
C SER A 11 -6.58 20.38 7.20
N ASP A 12 -5.80 19.59 6.48
CA ASP A 12 -4.76 20.13 5.64
C ASP A 12 -5.40 20.89 4.46
N GLN A 13 -4.93 22.11 4.19
CA GLN A 13 -5.46 22.99 3.14
C GLN A 13 -5.49 22.33 1.75
N ARG A 14 -4.65 21.31 1.52
CA ARG A 14 -4.65 20.55 0.26
C ARG A 14 -5.95 19.78 0.03
N PHE A 15 -6.71 19.47 1.08
CA PHE A 15 -8.03 18.85 0.96
C PHE A 15 -9.15 19.83 0.63
N ASP A 16 -8.94 21.15 0.77
CA ASP A 16 -10.00 22.16 0.57
C ASP A 16 -10.54 22.16 -0.87
N ALA A 17 -9.71 21.77 -1.84
CA ALA A 17 -10.08 21.66 -3.25
C ALA A 17 -10.51 20.24 -3.66
N VAL A 18 -10.51 19.28 -2.75
CA VAL A 18 -10.86 17.88 -3.04
C VAL A 18 -12.34 17.67 -2.82
N VAL A 19 -13.01 17.13 -3.83
CA VAL A 19 -14.44 16.83 -3.80
C VAL A 19 -14.68 15.34 -3.99
N VAL A 20 -15.79 14.86 -3.45
CA VAL A 20 -16.31 13.51 -3.67
C VAL A 20 -17.63 13.61 -4.41
N THR A 21 -17.80 12.76 -5.41
CA THR A 21 -19.07 12.57 -6.11
C THR A 21 -19.79 11.38 -5.49
N GLU A 22 -20.94 11.65 -4.88
CA GLU A 22 -21.79 10.61 -4.29
C GLU A 22 -22.46 9.75 -5.37
N PRO A 23 -22.95 8.54 -5.05
CA PRO A 23 -23.71 7.71 -6.00
C PRO A 23 -24.95 8.40 -6.58
N SER A 24 -25.51 9.38 -5.86
CA SER A 24 -26.61 10.24 -6.29
C SER A 24 -26.21 11.25 -7.39
N GLY A 25 -24.91 11.39 -7.68
CA GLY A 25 -24.35 12.41 -8.56
C GLY A 25 -24.06 13.75 -7.88
N VAL A 26 -24.38 13.89 -6.59
CA VAL A 26 -24.09 15.11 -5.81
C VAL A 26 -22.59 15.22 -5.57
N VAL A 27 -22.03 16.40 -5.85
CA VAL A 27 -20.63 16.74 -5.58
C VAL A 27 -20.56 17.54 -4.28
N ARG A 28 -19.74 17.09 -3.33
CA ARG A 28 -19.52 17.78 -2.06
C ARG A 28 -18.03 17.81 -1.67
N PRO A 29 -17.61 18.72 -0.76
CA PRO A 29 -16.28 18.67 -0.19
C PRO A 29 -15.99 17.29 0.42
N MET A 30 -14.74 16.84 0.27
CA MET A 30 -14.24 15.66 0.96
C MET A 30 -14.22 15.89 2.46
N SER A 31 -14.35 14.81 3.23
CA SER A 31 -14.23 14.78 4.68
C SER A 31 -13.31 13.66 5.14
N GLN A 32 -12.92 13.65 6.41
CA GLN A 32 -12.18 12.55 7.01
C GLN A 32 -12.91 11.20 6.89
N VAL A 33 -14.25 11.22 6.89
CA VAL A 33 -15.08 10.01 6.74
C VAL A 33 -14.83 9.34 5.39
N ASP A 34 -14.59 10.12 4.33
CA ASP A 34 -14.30 9.60 3.01
C ASP A 34 -12.94 8.89 2.97
N LEU A 35 -11.91 9.46 3.60
CA LEU A 35 -10.60 8.80 3.72
C LEU A 35 -10.70 7.49 4.51
N HIS A 36 -11.46 7.47 5.60
CA HIS A 36 -11.72 6.24 6.34
C HIS A 36 -12.45 5.21 5.49
N ALA A 37 -13.49 5.61 4.76
CA ALA A 37 -14.25 4.72 3.87
C ALA A 37 -13.38 4.14 2.73
N MET A 38 -12.35 4.86 2.27
CA MET A 38 -11.40 4.35 1.27
C MET A 38 -10.54 3.20 1.80
N VAL A 39 -10.07 3.26 3.05
CA VAL A 39 -9.19 2.24 3.63
C VAL A 39 -9.93 1.17 4.43
N ALA A 40 -11.19 1.40 4.83
CA ALA A 40 -12.01 0.43 5.55
C ALA A 40 -12.07 -0.95 4.83
N PRO A 41 -12.25 -1.04 3.51
CA PRO A 41 -12.26 -2.33 2.80
C PRO A 41 -10.90 -3.01 2.65
N LEU A 42 -9.79 -2.31 2.98
CA LEU A 42 -8.44 -2.85 2.86
C LEU A 42 -8.00 -3.66 4.08
N GLU A 43 -8.92 -3.99 4.99
CA GLU A 43 -8.64 -4.86 6.12
C GLU A 43 -8.08 -6.22 5.66
N LEU A 44 -7.04 -6.68 6.37
CA LEU A 44 -6.43 -7.97 6.11
C LEU A 44 -7.20 -9.07 6.86
N PRO A 45 -7.51 -10.20 6.21
CA PRO A 45 -8.27 -11.29 6.83
C PRO A 45 -7.46 -12.04 7.88
N ASP A 46 -8.14 -12.81 8.73
CA ASP A 46 -7.52 -13.58 9.81
C ASP A 46 -6.53 -14.66 9.35
N THR A 47 -6.54 -15.02 8.06
CA THR A 47 -5.55 -15.93 7.45
C THR A 47 -4.14 -15.33 7.41
N VAL A 48 -4.01 -13.99 7.48
CA VAL A 48 -2.74 -13.28 7.51
C VAL A 48 -2.24 -13.18 8.96
N PRO A 49 -0.97 -13.42 9.29
CA PRO A 49 -0.47 -13.36 10.67
C PRO A 49 -0.76 -12.03 11.38
N ALA A 50 -1.15 -12.09 12.67
CA ALA A 50 -1.57 -10.91 13.45
C ALA A 50 -0.58 -9.74 13.38
N GLY A 51 0.73 -9.99 13.53
CA GLY A 51 1.74 -8.93 13.44
C GLY A 51 1.83 -8.25 12.07
N VAL A 52 1.43 -8.91 10.98
CA VAL A 52 1.32 -8.27 9.65
C VAL A 52 0.06 -7.42 9.58
N ARG A 53 -1.05 -7.89 10.17
CA ARG A 53 -2.32 -7.14 10.20
C ARG A 53 -2.19 -5.86 11.02
N ASP A 54 -1.58 -5.95 12.20
CA ASP A 54 -1.36 -4.81 13.09
C ASP A 54 -0.53 -3.72 12.40
N GLU A 55 0.57 -4.08 11.74
CA GLU A 55 1.38 -3.14 10.96
C GLU A 55 0.58 -2.56 9.79
N PHE A 56 -0.19 -3.37 9.07
CA PHE A 56 -0.97 -2.84 7.94
C PHE A 56 -2.03 -1.82 8.41
N ASP A 57 -2.63 -2.05 9.58
CA ASP A 57 -3.57 -1.13 10.22
C ASP A 57 -2.91 0.17 10.67
N VAL A 58 -1.63 0.16 11.07
CA VAL A 58 -0.86 1.41 11.28
C VAL A 58 -0.83 2.24 9.99
N GLY A 59 -0.61 1.61 8.85
CA GLY A 59 -0.69 2.25 7.53
C GLY A 59 -2.08 2.81 7.21
N ARG A 60 -3.14 2.03 7.44
CA ARG A 60 -4.54 2.47 7.24
C ARG A 60 -4.88 3.66 8.13
N ASN A 61 -4.49 3.63 9.39
CA ASN A 61 -4.67 4.74 10.31
C ASN A 61 -3.91 5.99 9.84
N ALA A 62 -2.64 5.85 9.45
CA ALA A 62 -1.85 6.97 8.92
C ALA A 62 -2.53 7.62 7.70
N PHE A 63 -3.14 6.82 6.82
CA PHE A 63 -3.91 7.34 5.68
C PHE A 63 -5.12 8.16 6.12
N VAL A 64 -5.88 7.72 7.14
CA VAL A 64 -7.00 8.51 7.68
C VAL A 64 -6.51 9.79 8.35
N TYR A 65 -5.44 9.71 9.14
CA TYR A 65 -4.80 10.88 9.76
C TYR A 65 -4.18 11.85 8.76
N SER A 66 -4.04 11.43 7.49
CA SER A 66 -3.60 12.33 6.44
C SER A 66 -4.54 13.52 6.25
N TRP A 67 -5.81 13.40 6.65
CA TRP A 67 -6.76 14.50 6.74
C TRP A 67 -6.16 15.73 7.43
N PHE A 68 -5.41 15.52 8.51
CA PHE A 68 -4.77 16.59 9.28
C PHE A 68 -3.33 16.88 8.82
N CYS A 69 -2.65 15.91 8.22
CA CYS A 69 -1.27 16.03 7.77
C CYS A 69 -1.10 15.27 6.46
N TYR A 70 -1.26 15.95 5.34
CA TYR A 70 -1.37 15.32 4.02
C TYR A 70 -0.17 14.40 3.68
N GLU A 71 1.04 14.71 4.16
CA GLU A 71 2.24 13.89 3.99
C GLU A 71 2.06 12.46 4.53
N PHE A 72 1.11 12.23 5.44
CA PHE A 72 0.81 10.90 5.94
C PHE A 72 0.20 9.98 4.87
N THR A 73 -0.31 10.50 3.75
CA THR A 73 -0.65 9.68 2.56
C THR A 73 0.57 8.91 2.06
N THR A 74 1.69 9.62 1.87
CA THR A 74 2.98 9.04 1.46
C THR A 74 3.56 8.14 2.55
N LEU A 75 3.39 8.48 3.83
CA LEU A 75 3.83 7.60 4.92
C LEU A 75 3.04 6.30 4.96
N ALA A 76 1.71 6.35 4.80
CA ALA A 76 0.85 5.18 4.72
C ALA A 76 1.27 4.26 3.57
N GLU A 77 1.52 4.83 2.40
CA GLU A 77 1.97 4.09 1.23
C GLU A 77 3.32 3.39 1.45
N ARG A 78 4.33 4.13 1.95
CA ARG A 78 5.64 3.57 2.29
C ARG A 78 5.53 2.48 3.35
N HIS A 79 4.66 2.69 4.33
CA HIS A 79 4.43 1.72 5.40
C HIS A 79 3.81 0.44 4.83
N SER A 80 2.83 0.52 3.93
CA SER A 80 2.25 -0.66 3.27
C SER A 80 3.29 -1.47 2.48
N PHE A 81 4.24 -0.83 1.80
CA PHE A 81 5.35 -1.56 1.16
C PHE A 81 6.26 -2.24 2.18
N ALA A 82 6.52 -1.61 3.34
CA ALA A 82 7.28 -2.22 4.42
C ALA A 82 6.54 -3.42 5.03
N THR A 83 5.21 -3.31 5.24
CA THR A 83 4.36 -4.41 5.71
C THR A 83 4.32 -5.57 4.71
N LEU A 84 4.26 -5.29 3.40
CA LEU A 84 4.39 -6.32 2.36
C LEU A 84 5.75 -7.03 2.43
N GLU A 85 6.84 -6.29 2.64
CA GLU A 85 8.17 -6.88 2.78
C GLU A 85 8.28 -7.75 4.04
N LEU A 86 7.69 -7.33 5.16
CA LEU A 86 7.55 -8.12 6.39
C LEU A 86 6.78 -9.42 6.13
N ALA A 87 5.61 -9.33 5.48
CA ALA A 87 4.77 -10.48 5.13
C ALA A 87 5.52 -11.51 4.28
N LEU A 88 6.23 -11.04 3.25
CA LEU A 88 7.04 -11.89 2.38
C LEU A 88 8.17 -12.60 3.15
N ARG A 89 8.85 -11.90 4.06
CA ARG A 89 9.89 -12.50 4.90
C ARG A 89 9.35 -13.59 5.80
N LEU A 90 8.19 -13.36 6.43
CA LEU A 90 7.53 -14.33 7.29
C LEU A 90 7.09 -15.57 6.51
N ARG A 91 6.54 -15.40 5.30
CA ARG A 91 6.09 -16.54 4.49
C ARG A 91 7.24 -17.37 3.92
N LEU A 92 8.31 -16.72 3.47
CA LEU A 92 9.43 -17.38 2.77
C LEU A 92 10.53 -17.88 3.69
N ASP A 93 10.41 -17.69 5.01
CA ASP A 93 11.46 -17.93 6.01
C ASP A 93 12.81 -17.36 5.55
N ALA A 94 12.78 -16.11 5.09
CA ALA A 94 13.80 -15.56 4.19
C ALA A 94 15.12 -15.16 4.88
N ALA A 95 15.41 -15.69 6.07
CA ALA A 95 16.75 -15.61 6.65
C ALA A 95 17.50 -16.91 6.30
N PRO A 96 18.31 -16.94 5.21
CA PRO A 96 19.12 -18.10 4.91
C PRO A 96 20.02 -18.44 6.10
N PRO A 97 20.24 -19.74 6.40
CA PRO A 97 21.16 -20.16 7.46
C PRO A 97 22.52 -19.48 7.29
N GLY A 98 22.97 -18.75 8.31
CA GLY A 98 24.30 -18.13 8.33
C GLY A 98 24.40 -16.70 7.77
N THR A 99 23.29 -16.01 7.47
CA THR A 99 23.33 -14.58 7.10
C THR A 99 22.41 -13.73 7.96
N THR A 100 22.86 -12.53 8.33
CA THR A 100 22.05 -11.53 9.05
C THR A 100 21.28 -10.60 8.11
N ARG A 101 21.45 -10.74 6.79
CA ARG A 101 20.94 -9.79 5.79
C ARG A 101 19.79 -10.42 5.01
N SER A 102 18.57 -10.02 5.35
CA SER A 102 17.38 -10.46 4.61
C SER A 102 17.43 -9.98 3.15
N PRO A 103 16.92 -10.79 2.19
CA PRO A 103 16.76 -10.34 0.81
C PRO A 103 15.90 -9.08 0.73
N GLY A 104 16.18 -8.23 -0.26
CA GLY A 104 15.34 -7.07 -0.57
C GLY A 104 14.06 -7.45 -1.30
N LEU A 105 13.07 -6.55 -1.25
CA LEU A 105 11.72 -6.71 -1.82
C LEU A 105 11.66 -7.38 -3.21
N ARG A 106 12.48 -6.94 -4.17
CA ARG A 106 12.53 -7.54 -5.53
C ARG A 106 12.83 -9.04 -5.50
N LYS A 107 13.79 -9.48 -4.68
CA LYS A 107 14.16 -10.89 -4.56
C LYS A 107 13.05 -11.69 -3.86
N LEU A 108 12.45 -11.11 -2.83
CA LEU A 108 11.34 -11.74 -2.11
C LEU A 108 10.13 -11.98 -3.00
N LEU A 109 9.70 -10.98 -3.78
CA LEU A 109 8.60 -11.13 -4.74
C LEU A 109 8.87 -12.22 -5.77
N LYS A 110 10.09 -12.25 -6.34
CA LYS A 110 10.50 -13.31 -7.27
C LYS A 110 10.45 -14.69 -6.61
N SER A 111 10.94 -14.81 -5.37
CA SER A 111 10.88 -16.07 -4.62
C SER A 111 9.44 -16.49 -4.34
N ALA A 112 8.54 -15.57 -4.00
CA ALA A 112 7.14 -15.88 -3.76
C ALA A 112 6.44 -16.43 -5.02
N VAL A 113 6.77 -15.91 -6.21
CA VAL A 113 6.30 -16.47 -7.48
C VAL A 113 6.90 -17.86 -7.74
N VAL A 114 8.21 -18.02 -7.55
CA VAL A 114 8.90 -19.32 -7.77
C VAL A 114 8.38 -20.42 -6.84
N ASN A 115 8.06 -20.10 -5.59
CA ASN A 115 7.49 -21.04 -4.62
C ASN A 115 5.97 -21.24 -4.81
N GLY A 116 5.35 -20.60 -5.81
CA GLY A 116 3.94 -20.77 -6.13
C GLY A 116 2.96 -20.03 -5.20
N TYR A 117 3.46 -19.20 -4.28
CA TYR A 117 2.59 -18.40 -3.41
C TYR A 117 1.90 -17.25 -4.16
N LEU A 118 2.53 -16.74 -5.23
CA LEU A 118 1.96 -15.71 -6.09
C LEU A 118 1.90 -16.21 -7.54
N LYS A 119 0.74 -16.03 -8.17
CA LYS A 119 0.53 -16.37 -9.59
C LYS A 119 0.76 -15.15 -10.46
N ARG A 120 1.80 -15.15 -11.29
CA ARG A 120 2.20 -13.98 -12.08
C ARG A 120 1.11 -13.52 -13.05
N GLU A 121 0.31 -14.47 -13.54
CA GLU A 121 -0.77 -14.25 -14.50
C GLU A 121 -1.85 -13.33 -13.93
N LYS A 122 -2.14 -13.45 -12.63
CA LYS A 122 -3.11 -12.58 -11.92
C LYS A 122 -2.69 -11.11 -11.94
N TYR A 123 -1.38 -10.87 -11.91
CA TYR A 123 -0.77 -9.54 -11.80
C TYR A 123 -0.28 -9.00 -13.13
N SER A 124 -0.52 -9.72 -14.24
CA SER A 124 -0.08 -9.31 -15.57
C SER A 124 -1.21 -8.61 -16.30
N ALA A 125 -0.97 -7.41 -16.79
CA ALA A 125 -1.89 -6.74 -17.70
C ALA A 125 -1.61 -7.18 -19.14
N PRO A 126 -2.64 -7.34 -19.98
CA PRO A 126 -2.44 -7.54 -21.41
C PRO A 126 -1.68 -6.34 -21.99
N PRO A 127 -0.87 -6.57 -23.04
CA PRO A 127 -0.06 -5.52 -23.61
C PRO A 127 -0.96 -4.42 -24.18
N SER A 128 -0.73 -3.19 -23.75
CA SER A 128 -1.34 -2.02 -24.38
C SER A 128 -0.49 -1.61 -25.59
N PHE A 129 -1.12 -1.41 -26.74
CA PHE A 129 -0.47 -0.90 -27.97
C PHE A 129 0.77 -1.68 -28.44
N GLY A 130 0.72 -3.01 -28.47
CA GLY A 130 1.77 -3.85 -29.07
C GLY A 130 3.06 -3.96 -28.26
N GLY A 131 3.05 -3.56 -26.98
CA GLY A 131 4.17 -3.76 -26.04
C GLY A 131 4.23 -5.19 -25.46
N GLU A 132 5.13 -5.40 -24.50
CA GLU A 132 5.19 -6.64 -23.72
C GLU A 132 4.14 -6.63 -22.59
N CYS A 133 3.71 -7.82 -22.15
CA CYS A 133 2.90 -7.95 -20.93
C CYS A 133 3.68 -7.40 -19.73
N VAL A 134 3.10 -6.46 -19.01
CA VAL A 134 3.71 -5.90 -17.79
C VAL A 134 3.07 -6.56 -16.57
N CYS A 135 3.89 -7.13 -15.70
CA CYS A 135 3.45 -7.63 -14.41
C CYS A 135 3.63 -6.56 -13.34
N ILE A 136 2.56 -6.18 -12.66
CA ILE A 136 2.60 -5.10 -11.65
C ILE A 136 3.51 -5.45 -10.46
N LEU A 137 3.76 -6.74 -10.19
CA LEU A 137 4.72 -7.17 -9.16
C LEU A 137 6.15 -6.66 -9.46
N ASP A 138 6.51 -6.52 -10.73
CA ASP A 138 7.83 -6.01 -11.13
C ASP A 138 7.95 -4.49 -10.93
N ALA A 139 6.80 -3.78 -10.90
CA ALA A 139 6.74 -2.35 -10.66
C ALA A 139 6.80 -2.00 -9.16
N ILE A 140 6.37 -2.89 -8.25
CA ILE A 140 6.36 -2.66 -6.79
C ILE A 140 7.72 -2.17 -6.27
N PRO A 141 8.87 -2.82 -6.58
CA PRO A 141 10.17 -2.31 -6.14
C PRO A 141 10.47 -0.89 -6.66
N MET A 142 10.10 -0.61 -7.92
CA MET A 142 10.30 0.72 -8.50
C MET A 142 9.45 1.76 -7.79
N LEU A 143 8.17 1.48 -7.53
CA LEU A 143 7.26 2.39 -6.80
C LEU A 143 7.79 2.69 -5.39
N ARG A 144 8.21 1.65 -4.67
CA ARG A 144 8.82 1.77 -3.34
C ARG A 144 10.10 2.61 -3.36
N ASP A 145 10.95 2.41 -4.37
CA ASP A 145 12.20 3.17 -4.51
C ASP A 145 11.93 4.64 -4.91
N HIS A 146 10.98 4.91 -5.80
CA HIS A 146 10.57 6.28 -6.15
C HIS A 146 10.11 7.08 -4.92
N LEU A 147 9.33 6.46 -4.04
CA LEU A 147 8.95 7.08 -2.78
C LEU A 147 10.16 7.34 -1.90
N SER A 148 11.10 6.40 -1.82
CA SER A 148 12.32 6.52 -1.01
C SER A 148 13.24 7.65 -1.49
N HIS A 149 13.20 7.98 -2.79
CA HIS A 149 13.94 9.09 -3.40
C HIS A 149 13.21 10.44 -3.33
N GLY A 150 12.05 10.51 -2.66
CA GLY A 150 11.37 11.77 -2.38
C GLY A 150 10.47 12.28 -3.50
N ASN A 151 10.02 11.41 -4.40
CA ASN A 151 8.98 11.72 -5.39
C ASN A 151 7.63 11.21 -4.88
N PRO A 152 6.93 11.94 -3.98
CA PRO A 152 5.62 11.52 -3.51
C PRO A 152 4.63 11.48 -4.67
N HIS A 153 3.69 10.54 -4.61
CA HIS A 153 2.50 10.64 -5.46
C HIS A 153 1.79 11.94 -5.07
N LEU A 154 1.55 12.81 -6.05
CA LEU A 154 1.06 14.17 -5.81
C LEU A 154 -0.37 14.19 -5.26
N LEU A 155 -1.07 13.06 -5.25
CA LEU A 155 -2.48 12.95 -4.89
C LEU A 155 -2.79 11.66 -4.11
N PRO A 156 -3.73 11.66 -3.13
CA PRO A 156 -4.01 10.53 -2.24
C PRO A 156 -4.49 9.26 -2.96
N GLN A 157 -5.07 9.40 -4.16
CA GLN A 157 -5.51 8.26 -4.96
C GLN A 157 -4.35 7.41 -5.47
N GLY A 158 -3.14 7.96 -5.58
CA GLY A 158 -1.97 7.15 -5.91
C GLY A 158 -1.63 6.20 -4.75
N SER A 159 -1.58 6.76 -3.54
CA SER A 159 -1.24 6.02 -2.33
C SER A 159 -2.28 4.93 -2.00
N ILE A 160 -3.58 5.18 -2.17
CA ILE A 160 -4.60 4.15 -1.89
C ILE A 160 -4.48 2.94 -2.82
N GLU A 161 -4.12 3.15 -4.10
CA GLU A 161 -3.95 2.04 -5.05
C GLU A 161 -2.70 1.21 -4.74
N SER A 162 -1.61 1.86 -4.32
CA SER A 162 -0.44 1.16 -3.79
C SER A 162 -0.77 0.33 -2.54
N MET A 163 -1.57 0.87 -1.61
CA MET A 163 -2.04 0.15 -0.42
C MET A 163 -2.93 -1.04 -0.81
N ARG A 164 -3.84 -0.86 -1.77
CA ARG A 164 -4.72 -1.91 -2.30
C ARG A 164 -3.92 -3.05 -2.92
N LEU A 165 -2.91 -2.72 -3.74
CA LEU A 165 -2.01 -3.71 -4.31
C LEU A 165 -1.24 -4.46 -3.23
N CYS A 166 -0.71 -3.77 -2.21
CA CYS A 166 -0.03 -4.42 -1.09
C CYS A 166 -0.97 -5.38 -0.35
N ARG A 167 -2.20 -4.94 -0.05
CA ARG A 167 -3.24 -5.78 0.58
C ARG A 167 -3.48 -7.04 -0.22
N GLU A 168 -3.69 -6.91 -1.53
CA GLU A 168 -3.99 -8.04 -2.41
C GLU A 168 -2.85 -9.06 -2.44
N VAL A 169 -1.61 -8.59 -2.58
CA VAL A 169 -0.42 -9.46 -2.59
C VAL A 169 -0.25 -10.16 -1.23
N ILE A 170 -0.49 -9.45 -0.12
CA ILE A 170 -0.42 -10.05 1.23
C ILE A 170 -1.50 -11.14 1.38
N CYS A 171 -2.75 -10.88 0.97
CA CYS A 171 -3.81 -11.90 1.01
C CYS A 171 -3.43 -13.15 0.23
N ASP A 172 -3.02 -13.01 -1.04
CA ASP A 172 -2.65 -14.14 -1.89
C ASP A 172 -1.50 -14.97 -1.32
N LEU A 173 -0.54 -14.30 -0.67
CA LEU A 173 0.62 -14.93 -0.04
C LEU A 173 0.23 -15.92 1.07
N PHE A 174 -0.88 -15.66 1.77
CA PHE A 174 -1.38 -16.49 2.87
C PHE A 174 -2.64 -17.31 2.53
N GLU A 175 -3.29 -17.05 1.40
CA GLU A 175 -4.39 -17.87 0.87
C GLU A 175 -3.89 -19.08 0.05
N SER A 176 -2.71 -18.97 -0.57
CA SER A 176 -2.07 -20.09 -1.27
C SER A 176 -1.67 -21.19 -0.28
N LYS A 177 -2.41 -22.30 -0.32
CA LYS A 177 -2.20 -23.50 0.50
C LYS A 177 -0.71 -23.89 0.53
N SER A 178 -0.18 -24.02 1.75
CA SER A 178 1.12 -24.64 2.01
C SER A 178 1.07 -26.15 1.79
#